data_AF-A0A0T8U9K6-F1
#
_entry.id   AF-A0A0T8U9K6-F1
#
_cell.length_a   1.000
_cell.length_b   1.000
_cell.length_c   1.000
_cell.angle_alpha   90.00
_cell.angle_beta   90.00
_cell.angle_gamma   90.00
#
_symmetry.space_group_name_H-M   'P 1'
#
loop_
_entity.id
_entity.type
_entity.pdbx_description
1 polymer ?
#
loop_
_entity_poly.entity_id
_entity_poly.type
_entity_poly.pdbx_seq_one_letter_code
_entity_poly.pdbx_strand_id
1 'polypeptide(L)'
;MFDAGLIRKILKNPVYNGKIAFGRRTLEKVHGTRNEYKQVEQDEYLISEGIHEAIVSDEVWQAAQVKLKSQAKKYEHVNKGKDTRTHLLSGIVKCRICGVGMFGNKCIKKKKDGTKYKDFYYYGCKHRQVIRGHKCTFSKQIREELLDDAVAEVIVKIVSNPKFASMMQEKINMKVDTSEIEKEIDNYQKEAKRN
;
A
#
# COMPACT_ATOMS: atom_id res chain seq x y z
N MET A 1 17.97 -9.45 -18.38
CA MET A 1 17.90 -8.70 -17.10
C MET A 1 17.22 -9.59 -16.08
N PHE A 2 17.80 -9.80 -14.89
CA PHE A 2 17.26 -10.76 -13.91
C PHE A 2 16.11 -10.16 -13.09
N ASP A 3 15.14 -11.00 -12.70
CA ASP A 3 14.03 -10.60 -11.85
C ASP A 3 14.49 -10.26 -10.41
N ALA A 4 13.99 -9.16 -9.87
CA ALA A 4 14.35 -8.71 -8.52
C ALA A 4 13.85 -9.69 -7.43
N GLY A 5 12.75 -10.41 -7.69
CA GLY A 5 12.26 -11.48 -6.80
C GLY A 5 13.22 -12.67 -6.78
N LEU A 6 13.69 -13.09 -7.96
CA LEU A 6 14.70 -14.15 -8.11
C LEU A 6 15.99 -13.80 -7.36
N ILE A 7 16.52 -12.58 -7.53
CA ILE A 7 17.75 -12.14 -6.85
C ILE A 7 17.59 -12.22 -5.32
N ARG A 8 16.45 -11.78 -4.77
CA ARG A 8 16.18 -11.89 -3.33
C ARG A 8 16.12 -13.33 -2.83
N LYS A 9 15.62 -14.27 -3.63
CA LYS A 9 15.59 -15.70 -3.27
C LYS A 9 16.99 -16.29 -3.21
N ILE A 10 17.86 -15.90 -4.15
CA ILE A 10 19.28 -16.28 -4.18
C ILE A 10 19.97 -15.78 -2.91
N LEU A 11 19.85 -14.48 -2.61
CA LEU A 11 20.48 -13.87 -1.43
C LEU A 11 19.94 -14.37 -0.09
N LYS A 12 18.81 -15.08 -0.05
CA LYS A 12 18.26 -15.71 1.17
C LYS A 12 18.62 -17.19 1.31
N ASN A 13 19.30 -17.79 0.34
CA ASN A 13 19.60 -19.22 0.35
C ASN A 13 20.91 -19.55 1.11
N PRO A 14 20.85 -20.17 2.31
CA PRO A 14 22.04 -20.47 3.11
C PRO A 14 22.99 -21.48 2.45
N VAL A 15 22.55 -22.17 1.38
CA VAL A 15 23.40 -23.06 0.56
C VAL A 15 24.63 -22.35 0.02
N TYR A 16 24.54 -21.07 -0.33
CA TYR A 16 25.69 -20.33 -0.82
C TYR A 16 26.77 -20.10 0.24
N ASN A 17 26.40 -20.28 1.51
CA ASN A 17 27.26 -20.15 2.68
C ASN A 17 27.64 -21.52 3.27
N GLY A 18 27.70 -22.58 2.46
CA GLY A 18 28.11 -23.91 2.92
C GLY A 18 27.05 -24.66 3.76
N LYS A 19 25.89 -24.06 4.06
CA LYS A 19 24.86 -24.67 4.94
C LYS A 19 23.73 -25.29 4.15
N ILE A 20 23.21 -26.42 4.61
CA ILE A 20 22.06 -27.09 3.99
C ILE A 20 20.81 -26.74 4.80
N ALA A 21 19.74 -26.37 4.10
CA ALA A 21 18.46 -26.04 4.72
C ALA A 21 17.37 -26.99 4.23
N PHE A 22 16.70 -27.66 5.17
CA PHE A 22 15.62 -28.60 4.89
C PHE A 22 14.29 -28.07 5.45
N GLY A 23 13.21 -28.20 4.68
CA GLY A 23 11.87 -27.74 5.11
C GLY A 23 11.56 -26.27 4.81
N ARG A 24 12.40 -25.55 4.04
CA ARG A 24 12.16 -24.15 3.65
C ARG A 24 10.85 -23.90 2.91
N ARG A 25 10.30 -24.94 2.27
CA ARG A 25 9.03 -24.87 1.54
C ARG A 25 8.22 -26.12 1.83
N THR A 26 6.96 -25.94 2.17
CA THR A 26 5.99 -27.02 2.36
C THR A 26 4.80 -26.84 1.42
N LEU A 27 4.06 -27.91 1.21
CA LEU A 27 2.81 -27.89 0.46
C LEU A 27 1.64 -27.83 1.43
N GLU A 28 0.90 -26.72 1.40
CA GLU A 28 -0.32 -26.56 2.19
C GLU A 28 -1.55 -26.75 1.31
N LYS A 29 -2.52 -27.52 1.80
CA LYS A 29 -3.77 -27.77 1.06
C LYS A 29 -4.62 -26.51 1.01
N VAL A 30 -5.02 -26.10 -0.19
CA VAL A 30 -5.91 -24.96 -0.38
C VAL A 30 -7.30 -25.34 0.10
N HIS A 31 -7.80 -24.62 1.11
CA HIS A 31 -9.15 -24.85 1.62
C HIS A 31 -10.20 -24.48 0.55
N GLY A 32 -11.12 -25.41 0.27
CA GLY A 32 -12.20 -25.23 -0.71
C GLY A 32 -11.98 -25.90 -2.07
N THR A 33 -10.80 -26.49 -2.32
CA THR A 33 -10.54 -27.26 -3.54
C THR A 33 -10.22 -28.72 -3.22
N ARG A 34 -10.56 -29.63 -4.15
CA ARG A 34 -10.42 -31.08 -3.91
C ARG A 34 -8.95 -31.50 -3.81
N ASN A 35 -8.10 -31.01 -4.71
CA ASN A 35 -6.72 -31.48 -4.92
C ASN A 35 -5.69 -30.36 -5.18
N GLU A 36 -5.93 -29.10 -4.79
CA GLU A 36 -4.91 -28.05 -4.98
C GLU A 36 -4.06 -27.85 -3.72
N TYR A 37 -2.75 -27.72 -3.95
CA TYR A 37 -1.75 -27.45 -2.93
C TYR A 37 -0.98 -26.20 -3.30
N LYS A 38 -0.74 -25.34 -2.32
CA LYS A 38 0.05 -24.12 -2.45
C LYS A 38 1.40 -24.36 -1.80
N GLN A 39 2.47 -23.98 -2.51
CA GLN A 39 3.80 -23.95 -1.91
C GLN A 39 3.92 -22.72 -1.01
N VAL A 40 4.24 -22.93 0.26
CA VAL A 40 4.37 -21.89 1.28
C VAL A 40 5.80 -21.90 1.81
N GLU A 41 6.38 -20.72 1.98
CA GLU A 41 7.70 -20.56 2.60
C GLU A 41 7.53 -20.63 4.13
N GLN A 42 8.36 -21.44 4.79
CA GLN A 42 8.39 -21.56 6.25
C GLN A 42 9.48 -20.65 6.83
N ASP A 43 9.16 -19.99 7.94
CA ASP A 43 10.12 -19.13 8.65
C ASP A 43 11.06 -19.94 9.55
N GLU A 44 10.56 -21.06 10.10
CA GLU A 44 11.33 -22.00 10.93
C GLU A 44 11.63 -23.26 10.11
N TYR A 45 12.92 -23.53 9.91
CA TYR A 45 13.39 -24.68 9.15
C TYR A 45 14.77 -25.13 9.67
N LEU A 46 15.07 -26.42 9.48
CA LEU A 46 16.32 -26.99 9.94
C LEU A 46 17.47 -26.51 9.05
N ILE A 47 18.53 -26.00 9.68
CA ILE A 47 19.78 -25.60 9.02
C ILE A 47 20.90 -26.43 9.63
N SER A 48 21.67 -27.11 8.78
CA SER A 48 22.85 -27.88 9.18
C SER A 48 24.07 -27.44 8.36
N GLU A 49 25.27 -27.71 8.87
CA GLU A 49 26.48 -27.56 8.07
C GLU A 49 26.47 -28.55 6.90
N GLY A 50 26.83 -28.06 5.71
CA GLY A 50 26.91 -28.86 4.49
C GLY A 50 28.31 -29.40 4.26
N ILE A 51 28.39 -30.39 3.36
CA ILE A 51 29.66 -31.00 2.93
C ILE A 51 30.26 -30.23 1.74
N HIS A 52 29.46 -29.36 1.09
CA HIS A 52 29.86 -28.62 -0.10
C HIS A 52 30.66 -27.36 0.25
N GLU A 53 31.57 -26.99 -0.65
CA GLU A 53 32.34 -25.75 -0.53
C GLU A 53 31.41 -24.53 -0.61
N ALA A 54 31.59 -23.60 0.33
CA ALA A 54 30.82 -22.37 0.36
C ALA A 54 31.23 -21.44 -0.79
N ILE A 55 30.25 -20.90 -1.51
CA ILE A 55 30.51 -19.93 -2.61
C ILE A 55 30.87 -18.56 -2.03
N VAL A 56 30.33 -18.22 -0.87
CA VAL A 56 30.64 -17.00 -0.12
C VAL A 56 30.98 -17.35 1.32
N SER A 57 31.82 -16.53 1.97
CA SER A 57 32.14 -16.69 3.39
C SER A 57 30.98 -16.31 4.30
N ASP A 58 30.96 -16.87 5.52
CA ASP A 58 29.99 -16.55 6.57
C ASP A 58 29.90 -15.05 6.82
N GLU A 59 31.02 -14.34 6.84
CA GLU A 59 31.07 -12.89 7.06
C GLU A 59 30.32 -12.11 5.98
N VAL A 60 30.58 -12.42 4.70
CA VAL A 60 29.94 -11.77 3.56
C VAL A 60 28.45 -12.10 3.52
N TRP A 61 28.09 -13.35 3.83
CA TRP A 61 26.70 -13.78 3.89
C TRP A 61 25.92 -13.03 4.98
N GLN A 62 26.47 -12.95 6.19
CA GLN A 62 25.85 -12.24 7.31
C GLN A 62 25.69 -10.75 7.01
N ALA A 63 26.72 -10.10 6.43
CA ALA A 63 26.65 -8.71 6.01
C ALA A 63 25.50 -8.47 5.00
N ALA A 64 25.32 -9.39 4.05
CA ALA A 64 24.21 -9.34 3.09
C ALA A 64 22.83 -9.49 3.79
N GLN A 65 22.69 -10.39 4.77
CA GLN A 65 21.44 -10.53 5.53
C GLN A 65 21.08 -9.28 6.33
N VAL A 66 22.07 -8.64 6.97
CA VAL A 66 21.87 -7.38 7.71
C VAL A 66 21.39 -6.28 6.75
N LYS A 67 22.01 -6.17 5.58
CA LYS A 67 21.60 -5.21 4.54
C LYS A 67 20.20 -5.50 3.99
N LEU A 68 19.83 -6.76 3.80
CA LEU A 68 18.48 -7.14 3.39
C LEU A 68 17.44 -6.75 4.44
N LYS A 69 17.70 -7.03 5.72
CA LYS A 69 16.79 -6.67 6.83
C LYS A 69 16.61 -5.16 6.97
N SER A 70 17.68 -4.37 6.82
CA SER A 70 17.60 -2.90 6.91
C SER A 70 16.84 -2.28 5.73
N GLN A 71 16.94 -2.87 4.53
CA GLN A 71 16.24 -2.41 3.34
C GLN A 71 14.79 -2.92 3.25
N ALA A 72 14.45 -4.03 3.93
CA ALA A 72 13.10 -4.57 3.94
C ALA A 72 12.04 -3.59 4.52
N LYS A 73 12.45 -2.70 5.44
CA LYS A 73 11.57 -1.69 6.04
C LYS A 73 11.43 -0.40 5.21
N LYS A 74 12.31 -0.15 4.23
CA LYS A 74 12.47 1.16 3.57
C LYS A 74 11.73 1.35 2.24
N TYR A 75 10.89 0.41 1.82
CA TYR A 75 9.93 0.66 0.73
C TYR A 75 8.60 1.20 1.27
N GLU A 76 8.67 2.19 2.15
CA GLU A 76 7.65 3.22 2.13
C GLU A 76 7.83 3.94 0.79
N HIS A 77 6.78 4.09 -0.01
CA HIS A 77 6.86 4.81 -1.28
C HIS A 77 7.01 6.32 -0.99
N VAL A 78 8.14 6.73 -0.42
CA VAL A 78 8.43 8.11 -0.01
C VAL A 78 8.63 8.99 -1.25
N ASN A 79 9.23 8.42 -2.30
CA ASN A 79 9.45 9.10 -3.58
C ASN A 79 8.29 8.80 -4.54
N LYS A 80 7.11 9.34 -4.23
CA LYS A 80 6.10 9.57 -5.28
C LYS A 80 6.75 10.54 -6.28
N GLY A 81 6.76 10.20 -7.56
CA GLY A 81 7.24 11.12 -8.60
C GLY A 81 6.51 12.48 -8.48
N LYS A 82 7.16 13.57 -8.90
CA LYS A 82 6.60 14.94 -8.81
C LYS A 82 5.18 15.08 -9.38
N ASP A 83 4.75 14.18 -10.26
CA ASP A 83 3.43 14.18 -10.89
C ASP A 83 2.41 13.18 -10.28
N THR A 84 2.76 12.51 -9.18
CA THR A 84 1.86 11.58 -8.47
C THR A 84 1.08 12.31 -7.37
N ARG A 85 -0.12 12.77 -7.71
CA ARG A 85 -1.10 13.31 -6.77
C ARG A 85 -1.62 12.20 -5.86
N THR A 86 -1.71 12.46 -4.55
CA THR A 86 -2.39 11.57 -3.62
C THR A 86 -3.87 11.94 -3.58
N HIS A 87 -4.74 10.96 -3.82
CA HIS A 87 -6.19 11.17 -3.81
C HIS A 87 -6.71 11.08 -2.37
N LEU A 88 -7.72 11.87 -2.01
CA LEU A 88 -8.25 11.96 -0.64
C LEU A 88 -8.66 10.58 -0.06
N LEU A 89 -9.36 9.78 -0.87
CA LEU A 89 -9.90 8.49 -0.43
C LEU A 89 -8.98 7.30 -0.77
N SER A 90 -7.68 7.57 -0.99
CA SER A 90 -6.68 6.53 -1.26
C SER A 90 -6.66 5.50 -0.13
N GLY A 91 -6.81 4.22 -0.47
CA GLY A 91 -6.80 3.12 0.51
C GLY A 91 -8.13 2.89 1.24
N ILE A 92 -9.09 3.80 1.11
CA ILE A 92 -10.43 3.68 1.72
C ILE A 92 -11.41 3.06 0.72
N VAL A 93 -11.43 3.55 -0.52
CA VAL A 93 -12.40 3.11 -1.53
C VAL A 93 -12.09 1.68 -2.00
N LYS A 94 -13.09 0.80 -1.94
CA LYS A 94 -13.01 -0.58 -2.42
C LYS A 94 -14.02 -0.85 -3.54
N CYS A 95 -13.66 -1.75 -4.44
CA CYS A 95 -14.57 -2.20 -5.49
C CYS A 95 -15.69 -3.04 -4.89
N ARG A 96 -16.95 -2.69 -5.16
CA ARG A 96 -18.13 -3.44 -4.70
C ARG A 96 -18.23 -4.88 -5.23
N ILE A 97 -17.49 -5.23 -6.28
CA ILE A 97 -17.56 -6.57 -6.91
C ILE A 97 -16.43 -7.47 -6.39
N CYS A 98 -15.18 -7.02 -6.48
CA CYS A 98 -14.02 -7.85 -6.10
C CYS A 98 -13.42 -7.50 -4.72
N GLY A 99 -13.95 -6.51 -4.02
CA GLY A 99 -13.50 -6.09 -2.68
C GLY A 99 -12.12 -5.42 -2.63
N VAL A 100 -11.38 -5.39 -3.74
CA VAL A 100 -10.03 -4.84 -3.81
C VAL A 100 -10.07 -3.31 -3.82
N GLY A 101 -9.05 -2.68 -3.21
CA GLY A 101 -8.89 -1.22 -3.21
C GLY A 101 -8.90 -0.63 -4.63
N MET A 102 -9.66 0.45 -4.81
CA MET A 102 -9.69 1.21 -6.05
C MET A 102 -8.41 2.06 -6.17
N PHE A 103 -7.96 2.29 -7.40
CA PHE A 103 -6.79 3.13 -7.68
C PHE A 103 -7.23 4.46 -8.30
N GLY A 104 -6.46 5.50 -8.02
CA GLY A 104 -6.61 6.81 -8.65
C GLY A 104 -6.01 6.82 -10.06
N ASN A 105 -6.75 7.38 -11.01
CA ASN A 105 -6.38 7.49 -12.42
C ASN A 105 -6.43 8.97 -12.84
N LYS A 106 -5.43 9.40 -13.62
CA LYS A 106 -5.34 10.75 -14.20
C LYS A 106 -5.60 10.68 -15.70
N CYS A 107 -6.58 11.43 -16.19
CA CYS A 107 -6.86 11.61 -17.60
C CYS A 107 -6.58 13.05 -18.00
N ILE A 108 -5.55 13.26 -18.80
CA ILE A 108 -5.17 14.58 -19.32
C ILE A 108 -5.95 14.82 -20.61
N LYS A 109 -6.84 15.82 -20.62
CA LYS A 109 -7.48 16.25 -21.86
C LYS A 109 -6.67 17.36 -22.52
N LYS A 110 -6.51 17.27 -23.83
CA LYS A 110 -5.87 18.28 -24.69
C LYS A 110 -6.92 18.93 -25.57
N LYS A 111 -6.74 20.22 -25.87
CA LYS A 111 -7.53 20.95 -26.87
C LYS A 111 -7.11 20.54 -28.28
N LYS A 112 -7.86 20.97 -29.30
CA LYS A 112 -7.54 20.68 -30.72
C LYS A 112 -6.18 21.25 -31.15
N ASP A 113 -5.74 22.33 -30.52
CA ASP A 113 -4.44 22.99 -30.71
C ASP A 113 -3.26 22.25 -30.04
N GLY A 114 -3.51 21.10 -29.38
CA GLY A 114 -2.50 20.32 -28.67
C GLY A 114 -2.15 20.83 -27.27
N THR A 115 -2.66 22.00 -26.86
CA THR A 115 -2.44 22.55 -25.52
C THR A 115 -3.23 21.78 -24.46
N LYS A 116 -2.71 21.77 -23.23
CA LYS A 116 -3.35 21.09 -22.09
C LYS A 116 -4.63 21.83 -21.72
N TYR A 117 -5.76 21.12 -21.66
CA TYR A 117 -7.04 21.69 -21.22
C TYR A 117 -7.17 21.62 -19.69
N LYS A 118 -7.36 20.41 -19.15
CA LYS A 118 -7.52 20.16 -17.72
C LYS A 118 -7.19 18.69 -17.43
N ASP A 119 -6.66 18.45 -16.23
CA ASP A 119 -6.52 17.10 -15.69
C ASP A 119 -7.82 16.68 -15.01
N PHE A 120 -8.32 15.51 -15.38
CA PHE A 120 -9.44 14.87 -14.72
C PHE A 120 -8.96 13.67 -13.92
N TYR A 121 -9.48 13.52 -12.71
CA TYR A 121 -9.11 12.46 -11.81
C TYR A 121 -10.29 11.53 -11.53
N TYR A 122 -10.00 10.24 -11.43
CA TYR A 122 -11.00 9.20 -11.29
C TYR A 122 -10.54 8.09 -10.34
N TYR A 123 -11.49 7.47 -9.64
CA TYR A 123 -11.27 6.18 -8.97
C TYR A 123 -11.75 5.04 -9.87
N GLY A 124 -10.92 4.00 -10.03
CA GLY A 124 -11.23 2.82 -10.84
C GLY A 124 -10.85 1.51 -10.16
N CYS A 125 -11.53 0.42 -10.53
CA CYS A 125 -11.12 -0.92 -10.10
C CYS A 125 -9.86 -1.35 -10.85
N LYS A 126 -8.84 -1.81 -10.11
CA LYS A 126 -7.57 -2.27 -10.68
C LYS A 126 -7.78 -3.46 -11.61
N HIS A 127 -8.64 -4.40 -11.22
CA HIS A 127 -8.98 -5.60 -11.99
C HIS A 127 -9.92 -5.35 -13.18
N ARG A 128 -10.15 -4.10 -13.62
CA ARG A 128 -10.87 -3.85 -14.89
C ARG A 128 -10.13 -4.45 -16.08
N GLN A 129 -8.79 -4.42 -15.99
CA GLN A 129 -7.90 -5.16 -16.86
C GLN A 129 -7.52 -6.46 -16.16
N VAL A 130 -7.22 -7.50 -16.94
CA VAL A 130 -6.72 -8.76 -16.38
C VAL A 130 -5.35 -8.48 -15.75
N ILE A 131 -5.30 -8.51 -14.42
CA ILE A 131 -4.07 -8.30 -13.66
C ILE A 131 -3.89 -9.52 -12.77
N ARG A 132 -2.73 -10.19 -12.91
CA ARG A 132 -2.40 -11.40 -12.15
C ARG A 132 -3.49 -12.49 -12.25
N GLY A 133 -4.07 -12.67 -13.43
CA GLY A 133 -5.10 -13.68 -13.70
C GLY A 133 -6.51 -13.33 -13.20
N HIS A 134 -6.70 -12.20 -12.50
CA HIS A 134 -8.01 -11.78 -12.01
C HIS A 134 -8.62 -10.70 -12.89
N LYS A 135 -9.88 -10.90 -13.30
CA LYS A 135 -10.69 -9.94 -14.06
C LYS A 135 -11.97 -9.63 -13.28
N CYS A 136 -12.28 -8.34 -13.17
CA CYS A 136 -13.47 -7.82 -12.53
C CYS A 136 -14.40 -7.22 -13.59
N THR A 137 -15.70 -7.47 -13.47
CA THR A 137 -16.73 -6.91 -14.37
C THR A 137 -16.99 -5.43 -14.11
N PHE A 138 -16.54 -4.90 -12.98
CA PHE A 138 -16.61 -3.47 -12.67
C PHE A 138 -15.63 -2.68 -13.55
N SER A 139 -16.15 -2.07 -14.61
CA SER A 139 -15.38 -1.31 -15.60
C SER A 139 -15.50 0.21 -15.47
N LYS A 140 -16.50 0.71 -14.72
CA LYS A 140 -16.77 2.15 -14.58
C LYS A 140 -15.66 2.85 -13.79
N GLN A 141 -15.34 4.07 -14.23
CA GLN A 141 -14.49 5.00 -13.50
C GLN A 141 -15.36 6.10 -12.89
N ILE A 142 -15.22 6.31 -11.59
CA ILE A 142 -15.98 7.32 -10.85
C ILE A 142 -15.12 8.57 -10.78
N ARG A 143 -15.68 9.76 -11.08
CA ARG A 143 -14.94 11.02 -10.94
C ARG A 143 -14.54 11.23 -9.48
N GLU A 144 -13.31 11.67 -9.26
CA GLU A 144 -12.81 11.95 -7.91
C GLU A 144 -13.66 13.00 -7.21
N GLU A 145 -13.86 14.17 -7.84
CA GLU A 145 -14.63 15.30 -7.29
C GLU A 145 -16.01 14.82 -6.80
N LEU A 146 -16.76 14.07 -7.62
CA LEU A 146 -18.09 13.56 -7.24
C LEU A 146 -18.07 12.59 -6.06
N LEU A 147 -17.04 11.74 -5.96
CA LEU A 147 -16.97 10.76 -4.87
C LEU A 147 -16.51 11.42 -3.57
N ASP A 148 -15.53 12.32 -3.67
CA ASP A 148 -14.99 13.06 -2.54
C ASP A 148 -16.08 13.98 -1.94
N ASP A 149 -16.85 14.68 -2.77
CA ASP A 149 -17.98 15.51 -2.34
C ASP A 149 -19.07 14.69 -1.62
N ALA A 150 -19.44 13.53 -2.19
CA ALA A 150 -20.45 12.65 -1.59
C ALA A 150 -19.97 12.10 -0.23
N VAL A 151 -18.68 11.76 -0.10
CA VAL A 151 -18.11 11.30 1.17
C VAL A 151 -18.06 12.45 2.18
N ALA A 152 -17.66 13.64 1.76
CA ALA A 152 -17.65 14.83 2.62
C ALA A 152 -19.04 15.16 3.16
N GLU A 153 -20.07 15.12 2.31
CA GLU A 153 -21.46 15.36 2.73
C GLU A 153 -21.93 14.34 3.79
N VAL A 154 -21.60 13.05 3.59
CA VAL A 154 -21.92 12.00 4.56
C VAL A 154 -21.17 12.21 5.87
N ILE A 155 -19.88 12.59 5.82
CA ILE A 155 -19.10 12.90 7.02
C ILE A 155 -19.73 14.07 7.79
N VAL A 156 -20.11 15.14 7.10
CA VAL A 156 -20.79 16.29 7.74
C VAL A 156 -22.07 15.85 8.42
N LYS A 157 -22.91 15.05 7.75
CA LYS A 157 -24.15 14.52 8.36
C LYS A 157 -23.90 13.66 9.59
N ILE A 158 -22.84 12.84 9.56
CA ILE A 158 -22.45 11.98 10.67
C ILE A 158 -21.95 12.84 11.85
N VAL A 159 -21.11 13.84 11.60
CA VAL A 159 -20.55 14.71 12.65
C VAL A 159 -21.61 15.64 13.24
N SER A 160 -22.61 16.06 12.46
CA SER A 160 -23.76 16.83 12.95
C SER A 160 -24.63 16.06 13.94
N ASN A 161 -24.44 14.75 14.13
CA ASN A 161 -25.10 13.99 15.18
C ASN A 161 -24.37 14.19 16.53
N PRO A 162 -25.01 14.76 17.57
CA PRO A 162 -24.35 15.07 18.84
C PRO A 162 -23.73 13.87 19.55
N LYS A 163 -24.33 12.68 19.41
CA LYS A 163 -23.80 11.44 19.98
C LYS A 163 -22.53 10.96 19.28
N PHE A 164 -22.41 11.25 17.98
CA PHE A 164 -21.21 10.89 17.22
C PHE A 164 -20.11 11.94 17.39
N ALA A 165 -20.47 13.21 17.46
CA ALA A 165 -19.54 14.31 17.73
C ALA A 165 -18.79 14.11 19.06
N SER A 166 -19.51 13.76 20.12
CA SER A 166 -18.93 13.48 21.45
C SER A 166 -17.96 12.28 21.42
N MET A 167 -18.34 11.16 20.80
CA MET A 167 -17.44 10.00 20.64
C MET A 167 -16.20 10.31 19.77
N MET A 168 -16.34 11.18 18.76
CA MET A 168 -15.21 11.62 17.93
C MET A 168 -14.25 12.51 18.73
N GLN A 169 -14.77 13.47 19.50
CA GLN A 169 -13.95 14.35 20.34
C GLN A 169 -13.11 13.56 21.36
N GLU A 170 -13.70 12.56 22.02
CA GLU A 170 -12.94 11.70 22.94
C GLU A 170 -11.80 10.94 22.24
N LYS A 171 -12.03 10.40 21.04
CA LYS A 171 -11.02 9.61 20.32
C LYS A 171 -9.95 10.45 19.62
N ILE A 172 -10.29 11.66 19.18
CA ILE A 172 -9.35 12.59 18.54
C ILE A 172 -8.38 13.12 19.60
N ASN A 173 -8.89 13.57 20.75
CA ASN A 173 -8.07 14.07 21.87
C ASN A 173 -7.10 13.01 22.43
N MET A 174 -7.36 11.72 22.18
CA MET A 174 -6.51 10.63 22.66
C MET A 174 -5.33 10.30 21.72
N LYS A 175 -5.35 10.75 20.46
CA LYS A 175 -4.37 10.33 19.43
C LYS A 175 -3.58 11.46 18.78
N VAL A 176 -4.02 12.71 18.90
CA VAL A 176 -3.41 13.85 18.20
C VAL A 176 -3.27 14.99 19.20
N ASP A 177 -2.04 15.48 19.40
CA ASP A 177 -1.79 16.70 20.14
C ASP A 177 -2.24 17.88 19.27
N THR A 178 -3.49 18.31 19.43
CA THR A 178 -4.13 19.36 18.61
C THR A 178 -3.73 20.77 19.01
N SER A 179 -2.85 20.91 20.01
CA SER A 179 -2.48 22.19 20.63
C SER A 179 -1.86 23.21 19.66
N GLU A 180 -1.17 22.77 18.61
CA GLU A 180 -0.61 23.67 17.58
C GLU A 180 -1.68 24.19 16.62
N ILE A 181 -2.60 23.32 16.17
CA ILE A 181 -3.68 23.69 15.25
C ILE A 181 -4.66 24.65 15.94
N GLU A 182 -4.96 24.41 17.22
CA GLU A 182 -5.81 25.29 18.02
C GLU A 182 -5.22 26.69 18.16
N LYS A 183 -3.90 26.82 18.35
CA LYS A 183 -3.20 28.13 18.40
C LYS A 183 -3.28 28.88 17.07
N GLU A 184 -3.15 28.18 15.95
CA GLU A 184 -3.30 28.79 14.62
C GLU A 184 -4.71 29.31 14.39
N ILE A 185 -5.74 28.52 14.71
CA ILE A 185 -7.15 28.94 14.60
C ILE A 185 -7.41 30.18 15.45
N ASP A 186 -6.89 30.21 16.67
CA ASP A 186 -7.10 31.31 17.61
C ASP A 186 -6.42 32.61 17.15
N ASN A 187 -5.27 32.51 16.48
CA ASN A 187 -4.62 33.65 15.83
C ASN A 187 -5.42 34.17 14.64
N TYR A 188 -5.90 33.30 13.75
CA TYR A 188 -6.74 33.72 12.61
C TYR A 188 -8.06 34.34 13.04
N GLN A 189 -8.67 33.86 14.13
CA GLN A 189 -9.88 34.48 14.69
C GLN A 189 -9.62 35.87 15.27
N LYS A 190 -8.44 36.11 15.87
CA LYS A 190 -8.04 37.44 16.36
C LYS A 190 -7.78 38.41 15.22
N GLU A 191 -7.19 37.95 14.12
CA GLU A 191 -7.00 38.74 12.91
C GLU A 191 -8.34 39.10 12.24
N ALA A 192 -9.28 38.15 12.16
CA ALA A 192 -10.61 38.38 11.61
C ALA A 192 -11.48 39.35 12.42
N LYS A 193 -11.21 39.50 13.73
CA LYS A 193 -11.88 40.49 14.60
C LYS A 193 -11.22 41.88 14.59
N ARG A 194 -10.02 42.00 14.01
CA ARG A 194 -9.27 43.26 13.91
C ARG A 194 -9.55 44.03 12.61
N ASN A 195 -10.19 43.39 11.63
CA ASN A 195 -10.75 44.02 10.44
C ASN A 195 -12.27 44.21 10.60
#